data_AF-A0AAW0BD99-F1
#
_entry.id   AF-A0AAW0BD99-F1
#
_cell.length_a   1.000
_cell.length_b   1.000
_cell.length_c   1.000
_cell.angle_alpha   90.00
_cell.angle_beta   90.00
_cell.angle_gamma   90.00
#
_symmetry.space_group_name_H-M   'P 1'
#
loop_
_entity.id
_entity.type
_entity.pdbx_description
1 polymer ?
#
loop_
_entity_poly.entity_id
_entity_poly.type
_entity_poly.pdbx_seq_one_letter_code
_entity_poly.pdbx_strand_id
1 'polypeptide(L)'
;MLYDSTPQYEHFAHLPYAKEPYKAIYVFQRLLTTLLLVPYWFIKYLILPRRYRPRESWSLRQIIFVNFTRRIYRVTEVAGVNWGTRDPDADGSKEGLKETRFEWAEPLKKELRRGVVVDRFGKVPFKKVGCFVWPRERKAGVMSPPPGSQSDTPSEDNDVPIVGIFMHGGGYCQMSASEKVRTAHIPRRLINPSQN
;
A
#
# COMPACT_ATOMS: atom_id res chain seq x y z
N MET A 1 7.06 22.70 -7.56
CA MET A 1 7.56 21.97 -6.38
C MET A 1 8.00 20.59 -6.84
N LEU A 2 9.24 20.16 -6.55
CA LEU A 2 9.76 18.87 -7.03
C LEU A 2 9.13 17.65 -6.32
N TYR A 3 8.42 17.89 -5.22
CA TYR A 3 7.74 16.88 -4.41
C TYR A 3 6.24 17.12 -4.37
N ASP A 4 5.53 16.01 -4.17
CA ASP A 4 4.08 15.88 -4.01
C ASP A 4 3.53 16.99 -3.10
N SER A 5 2.37 17.55 -3.43
CA SER A 5 1.69 18.61 -2.66
C SER A 5 1.11 18.10 -1.34
N THR A 6 1.62 16.99 -0.82
CA THR A 6 1.12 16.36 0.38
C THR A 6 1.58 17.16 1.60
N PRO A 7 0.67 17.48 2.54
CA PRO A 7 1.03 18.21 3.74
C PRO A 7 2.03 17.40 4.56
N GLN A 8 2.94 18.09 5.26
CA GLN A 8 3.79 17.42 6.24
C GLN A 8 2.91 16.89 7.37
N TYR A 9 2.80 15.58 7.49
CA TYR A 9 2.08 14.99 8.60
C TYR A 9 2.82 15.25 9.92
N GLU A 10 2.07 15.60 10.96
CA GLU A 10 2.62 15.91 12.29
C GLU A 10 3.52 14.78 12.83
N HIS A 11 3.15 13.53 12.57
CA HIS A 11 3.94 12.38 13.00
C HIS A 11 5.30 12.26 12.30
N PHE A 12 5.57 12.98 11.20
CA PHE A 12 6.91 13.04 10.59
C PHE A 12 7.75 14.21 11.08
N ALA A 13 7.21 15.12 11.90
CA ALA A 13 7.92 16.31 12.35
C ALA A 13 9.20 16.00 13.15
N HIS A 14 9.28 14.81 13.77
CA HIS A 14 10.43 14.35 14.53
C HIS A 14 11.57 13.79 13.66
N LEU A 15 11.34 13.58 12.35
CA LEU A 15 12.35 13.01 11.47
C LEU A 15 13.44 14.03 11.12
N PRO A 16 14.72 13.61 11.08
CA PRO A 16 15.86 14.52 10.95
C PRO A 16 15.88 15.28 9.61
N TYR A 17 15.31 14.70 8.56
CA TYR A 17 15.26 15.30 7.22
C TYR A 17 13.83 15.54 6.72
N ALA A 18 12.85 15.71 7.63
CA ALA A 18 11.47 15.98 7.23
C ALA A 18 11.22 17.42 6.71
N LYS A 19 12.16 18.35 6.94
CA LYS A 19 12.01 19.76 6.54
C LYS A 19 12.94 20.13 5.39
N GLU A 20 12.45 21.00 4.51
CA GLU A 20 13.29 21.61 3.49
C GLU A 20 14.26 22.61 4.13
N PRO A 21 15.46 22.83 3.54
CA PRO A 21 15.98 22.21 2.31
C PRO A 21 16.67 20.85 2.52
N TYR A 22 16.85 20.43 3.78
CA TYR A 22 17.60 19.21 4.11
C TYR A 22 16.95 17.94 3.56
N LYS A 23 15.61 17.92 3.47
CA LYS A 23 14.87 16.88 2.75
C LYS A 23 15.36 16.73 1.32
N ALA A 24 15.28 17.80 0.52
CA ALA A 24 15.70 17.76 -0.88
C ALA A 24 17.16 17.32 -1.04
N ILE A 25 18.07 17.83 -0.20
CA ILE A 25 19.49 17.45 -0.23
C ILE A 25 19.66 15.96 0.07
N TYR A 26 19.02 15.45 1.12
CA TYR A 26 19.10 14.04 1.50
C TYR A 26 18.53 13.11 0.42
N VAL A 27 17.35 13.44 -0.12
CA VAL A 27 16.71 12.66 -1.18
C VAL A 27 17.57 12.65 -2.44
N PHE A 28 18.09 13.81 -2.86
CA PHE A 28 18.96 13.93 -4.01
C PHE A 28 20.26 13.13 -3.82
N GLN A 29 20.93 13.31 -2.68
CA GLN A 29 22.13 12.55 -2.32
C GLN A 29 21.87 11.05 -2.34
N ARG A 30 20.72 10.60 -1.81
CA ARG A 30 20.37 9.18 -1.77
C ARG A 30 20.07 8.64 -3.16
N LEU A 31 19.33 9.38 -3.98
CA LEU A 31 19.04 8.99 -5.37
C LEU A 31 20.33 8.88 -6.19
N LEU A 32 21.17 9.93 -6.16
CA LEU A 32 22.43 9.98 -6.88
C LEU A 32 23.35 8.83 -6.48
N THR A 33 23.57 8.63 -5.17
CA THR A 33 24.40 7.52 -4.69
C THR A 33 23.80 6.14 -4.99
N THR A 34 22.47 6.01 -5.13
CA THR A 34 21.85 4.74 -5.55
C THR A 34 22.16 4.49 -7.03
N LEU A 35 22.01 5.50 -7.88
CA LEU A 35 22.30 5.40 -9.31
C LEU A 35 23.77 5.04 -9.56
N LEU A 36 24.71 5.60 -8.79
CA LEU A 36 26.13 5.24 -8.87
C LEU A 36 26.41 3.80 -8.41
N LEU A 37 25.60 3.24 -7.52
CA LEU A 37 25.75 1.86 -7.05
C LEU A 37 25.15 0.82 -8.01
N VAL A 38 24.23 1.21 -8.89
CA VAL A 38 23.58 0.27 -9.83
C VAL A 38 24.60 -0.42 -10.76
N PRO A 39 25.54 0.30 -11.42
CA PRO A 39 26.59 -0.33 -12.22
C PRO A 39 27.46 -1.29 -11.39
N TYR A 40 27.82 -0.90 -10.16
CA TYR A 40 28.59 -1.77 -9.26
C TYR A 40 27.83 -3.06 -8.92
N TRP A 41 26.54 -2.97 -8.58
CA TRP A 41 25.72 -4.15 -8.34
C TRP A 41 25.60 -5.02 -9.59
N PHE A 42 25.40 -4.42 -10.75
CA PHE A 42 25.32 -5.14 -12.02
C PHE A 42 26.59 -5.96 -12.26
N ILE A 43 27.76 -5.33 -12.21
CA ILE A 43 29.06 -6.00 -12.40
C ILE A 43 29.28 -7.09 -11.35
N LYS A 44 29.04 -6.78 -10.07
CA LYS A 44 29.18 -7.72 -8.96
C LYS A 44 28.36 -8.99 -9.19
N TYR A 45 27.08 -8.87 -9.51
CA TYR A 45 26.19 -10.02 -9.67
C TYR A 45 26.29 -10.70 -11.03
N LEU A 46 26.88 -10.02 -12.03
CA LEU A 46 27.25 -10.60 -13.31
C LEU A 46 28.40 -11.61 -13.15
N ILE A 47 29.44 -11.23 -12.40
CA ILE A 47 30.61 -12.07 -12.15
C ILE A 47 30.30 -13.17 -11.12
N LEU A 48 29.48 -12.86 -10.12
CA LEU A 48 29.17 -13.80 -9.03
C LEU A 48 28.32 -14.99 -9.53
N PRO A 49 28.75 -16.24 -9.27
CA PRO A 49 27.97 -17.44 -9.61
C PRO A 49 26.56 -17.42 -9.00
N ARG A 50 25.59 -18.01 -9.71
CA ARG A 50 24.17 -17.98 -9.32
C ARG A 50 23.90 -18.44 -7.89
N ARG A 51 24.65 -19.45 -7.42
CA ARG A 51 24.55 -20.02 -6.06
C ARG A 51 24.85 -19.05 -4.91
N TYR A 52 25.60 -17.99 -5.16
CA TYR A 52 25.96 -16.99 -4.14
C TYR A 52 25.12 -15.71 -4.21
N ARG A 53 24.15 -15.67 -5.14
CA ARG A 53 23.20 -14.55 -5.20
C ARG A 53 22.25 -14.64 -4.00
N PRO A 54 21.66 -13.52 -3.56
CA PRO A 54 20.71 -13.52 -2.44
C PRO A 54 19.56 -14.52 -2.59
N ARG A 55 19.14 -14.79 -3.84
CA ARG A 55 18.32 -15.94 -4.22
C ARG A 55 18.76 -16.45 -5.58
N GLU A 56 18.87 -17.76 -5.71
CA GLU A 56 19.35 -18.41 -6.94
C GLU A 56 18.38 -18.23 -8.12
N SER A 57 17.08 -18.20 -7.82
CA SER A 57 16.01 -17.99 -8.82
C SER A 57 15.92 -16.56 -9.33
N TRP A 58 16.67 -15.62 -8.75
CA TRP A 58 16.60 -14.23 -9.18
C TRP A 58 17.48 -13.95 -10.41
N SER A 59 16.84 -13.38 -11.42
CA SER A 59 17.51 -12.69 -12.52
C SER A 59 18.31 -11.48 -12.03
N LEU A 60 19.30 -11.04 -12.81
CA LEU A 60 20.08 -9.82 -12.51
C LEU A 60 19.17 -8.59 -12.34
N ARG A 61 18.14 -8.47 -13.19
CA ARG A 61 17.15 -7.39 -13.12
C ARG A 61 16.42 -7.39 -11.78
N GLN A 62 15.97 -8.55 -11.30
CA GLN A 62 15.30 -8.66 -9.99
C GLN A 62 16.24 -8.29 -8.84
N ILE A 63 17.49 -8.73 -8.86
CA ILE A 63 18.47 -8.41 -7.81
C ILE A 63 18.72 -6.90 -7.74
N ILE A 64 18.97 -6.26 -8.89
CA ILE A 64 19.22 -4.82 -8.97
C ILE A 64 17.98 -4.05 -8.52
N PHE A 65 16.80 -4.44 -9.00
CA PHE A 65 15.55 -3.81 -8.61
C PHE A 65 15.33 -3.89 -7.09
N VAL A 66 15.50 -5.07 -6.48
CA VAL A 66 15.34 -5.24 -5.02
C VAL A 66 16.35 -4.39 -4.24
N ASN A 67 17.62 -4.37 -4.64
CA ASN A 67 18.64 -3.55 -3.95
C ASN A 67 18.36 -2.05 -4.10
N PHE A 68 17.96 -1.60 -5.29
CA PHE A 68 17.54 -0.23 -5.55
C PHE A 68 16.36 0.14 -4.65
N THR A 69 15.29 -0.66 -4.69
CA THR A 69 14.06 -0.46 -3.95
C THR A 69 14.31 -0.44 -2.44
N ARG A 70 15.09 -1.38 -1.88
CA ARG A 70 15.49 -1.36 -0.46
C ARG A 70 16.24 -0.10 -0.07
N ARG A 71 17.14 0.38 -0.95
CA ARG A 71 17.95 1.57 -0.66
C ARG A 71 17.12 2.86 -0.69
N ILE A 72 16.17 2.95 -1.62
CA ILE A 72 15.25 4.08 -1.78
C ILE A 72 14.17 4.08 -0.71
N TYR A 73 13.60 2.95 -0.32
CA TYR A 73 12.57 2.93 0.73
C TYR A 73 13.06 3.50 2.06
N ARG A 74 14.35 3.38 2.39
CA ARG A 74 14.90 4.04 3.59
C ARG A 74 14.77 5.58 3.57
N VAL A 75 14.61 6.19 2.39
CA VAL A 75 14.34 7.64 2.29
C VAL A 75 13.02 7.99 2.94
N THR A 76 12.01 7.15 2.75
CA THR A 76 10.67 7.39 3.31
C THR A 76 10.71 7.44 4.83
N GLU A 77 11.46 6.52 5.46
CA GLU A 77 11.55 6.40 6.91
C GLU A 77 12.29 7.57 7.57
N VAL A 78 13.27 8.17 6.87
CA VAL A 78 14.16 9.18 7.47
C VAL A 78 13.80 10.60 7.05
N ALA A 79 13.22 10.78 5.86
CA ALA A 79 12.85 12.09 5.31
C ALA A 79 11.33 12.30 5.23
N GLY A 80 10.52 11.30 5.60
CA GLY A 80 9.06 11.38 5.55
C GLY A 80 8.53 11.61 4.13
N VAL A 81 9.27 11.12 3.12
CA VAL A 81 8.84 11.22 1.72
C VAL A 81 7.84 10.12 1.45
N ASN A 82 6.63 10.51 1.12
CA ASN A 82 5.55 9.59 0.80
C ASN A 82 5.37 9.56 -0.71
N TRP A 83 5.38 8.37 -1.31
CA TRP A 83 5.16 8.19 -2.75
C TRP A 83 3.83 7.52 -2.99
N GLY A 84 3.01 8.09 -3.88
CA GLY A 84 1.71 7.54 -4.23
C GLY A 84 0.81 7.32 -3.02
N THR A 85 0.99 8.13 -1.98
CA THR A 85 0.23 8.03 -0.73
C THR A 85 -0.95 8.96 -0.85
N ARG A 86 -2.14 8.38 -0.73
CA ARG A 86 -3.38 9.12 -0.74
C ARG A 86 -3.58 9.77 0.62
N ASP A 87 -4.17 10.96 0.65
CA ASP A 87 -4.73 11.50 1.88
C ASP A 87 -5.77 10.52 2.45
N PRO A 88 -5.54 9.96 3.66
CA PRO A 88 -6.44 9.00 4.28
C PRO A 88 -7.80 9.61 4.65
N ASP A 89 -7.88 10.94 4.77
CA ASP A 89 -9.10 11.66 5.12
C ASP A 89 -9.89 12.12 3.88
N ALA A 90 -9.32 11.98 2.68
CA ALA A 90 -9.99 12.32 1.43
C ALA A 90 -10.93 11.22 0.94
N ASP A 91 -12.13 11.62 0.48
CA ASP A 91 -13.14 10.73 -0.08
C ASP A 91 -12.71 10.08 -1.42
N GLY A 92 -12.63 8.75 -1.44
CA GLY A 92 -12.21 7.95 -2.60
C GLY A 92 -13.27 7.71 -3.65
N SER A 93 -14.54 8.00 -3.35
CA SER A 93 -15.65 7.75 -4.27
C SER A 93 -15.57 8.57 -5.56
N LYS A 94 -14.96 9.76 -5.50
CA LYS A 94 -14.87 10.70 -6.62
C LYS A 94 -13.81 10.34 -7.67
N GLU A 95 -13.09 9.24 -7.49
CA GLU A 95 -11.99 8.86 -8.37
C GLU A 95 -12.41 8.18 -9.68
N GLY A 96 -13.71 7.97 -9.92
CA GLY A 96 -14.15 7.21 -11.10
C GLY A 96 -13.64 5.77 -11.03
N LEU A 97 -13.96 5.10 -9.92
CA LEU A 97 -13.59 3.71 -9.66
C LEU A 97 -14.38 2.78 -10.59
N LYS A 98 -13.71 1.79 -11.17
CA LYS A 98 -14.28 0.82 -12.12
C LYS A 98 -14.43 -0.56 -11.52
N GLU A 99 -13.45 -0.99 -10.73
CA GLU A 99 -13.34 -2.33 -10.18
C GLU A 99 -13.68 -2.36 -8.69
N THR A 100 -13.52 -1.22 -8.02
CA THR A 100 -13.68 -1.07 -6.58
C THR A 100 -14.80 -0.09 -6.24
N ARG A 101 -15.33 -0.22 -5.03
CA ARG A 101 -16.15 0.83 -4.41
C ARG A 101 -15.45 1.35 -3.16
N PHE A 102 -15.61 2.64 -2.90
CA PHE A 102 -15.08 3.27 -1.72
C PHE A 102 -16.15 3.32 -0.63
N GLU A 103 -15.79 2.89 0.58
CA GLU A 103 -16.65 2.92 1.76
C GLU A 103 -15.89 3.49 2.94
N TRP A 104 -16.59 4.21 3.83
CA TRP A 104 -16.04 4.62 5.11
C TRP A 104 -16.32 3.53 6.14
N ALA A 105 -15.26 2.97 6.73
CA ALA A 105 -15.40 2.11 7.89
C ALA A 105 -15.47 2.97 9.15
N GLU A 106 -16.54 2.80 9.92
CA GLU A 106 -16.76 3.51 11.18
C GLU A 106 -15.72 3.11 12.25
N PRO A 107 -15.35 4.04 13.16
CA PRO A 107 -14.40 3.74 14.21
C PRO A 107 -14.94 2.66 15.15
N LEU A 108 -14.05 1.82 15.66
CA LEU A 108 -14.39 0.75 16.58
C LEU A 108 -15.14 1.29 17.82
N LYS A 109 -16.24 0.62 18.20
CA LYS A 109 -17.03 0.98 19.41
C LYS A 109 -16.17 0.94 20.66
N LYS A 110 -16.42 1.84 21.63
CA LYS A 110 -15.60 2.00 22.83
C LYS A 110 -15.41 0.69 23.60
N GLU A 111 -16.46 -0.12 23.74
CA GLU A 111 -16.39 -1.42 24.44
C GLU A 111 -15.45 -2.46 23.79
N LEU A 112 -15.18 -2.32 22.49
CA LEU A 112 -14.34 -3.24 21.72
C LEU A 112 -12.88 -2.77 21.63
N ARG A 113 -12.57 -1.54 22.07
CA ARG A 113 -11.21 -0.98 22.04
C ARG A 113 -10.39 -1.61 23.16
N ARG A 114 -9.34 -2.34 22.81
CA ARG A 114 -8.44 -3.00 23.78
C ARG A 114 -6.98 -2.93 23.31
N GLY A 115 -6.05 -3.18 24.24
CA GLY A 115 -4.64 -3.35 23.95
C GLY A 115 -3.84 -2.04 23.94
N VAL A 116 -2.58 -2.14 23.51
CA VAL A 116 -1.54 -1.10 23.65
C VAL A 116 -1.98 0.29 23.12
N VAL A 117 -2.83 0.32 22.09
CA VAL A 117 -3.40 1.55 21.51
C VAL A 117 -4.23 2.33 22.53
N VAL A 118 -5.03 1.62 23.32
CA VAL A 118 -5.85 2.19 24.40
C VAL A 118 -5.01 2.35 25.67
N ASP A 119 -4.28 1.31 26.03
CA ASP A 119 -3.70 1.14 27.38
C ASP A 119 -2.42 1.94 27.60
N ARG A 120 -1.60 2.10 26.55
CA ARG A 120 -0.26 2.73 26.66
C ARG A 120 -0.19 4.07 25.96
N PHE A 121 -0.80 4.18 24.78
CA PHE A 121 -0.65 5.38 23.97
C PHE A 121 -1.72 6.43 24.26
N GLY A 122 -2.95 6.03 24.62
CA GLY A 122 -4.06 6.88 25.09
C GLY A 122 -4.48 8.05 24.18
N LYS A 123 -3.74 8.29 23.09
CA LYS A 123 -3.78 9.47 22.21
C LYS A 123 -4.03 9.09 20.76
N VAL A 124 -4.19 7.80 20.45
CA VAL A 124 -4.45 7.37 19.08
C VAL A 124 -5.90 7.72 18.73
N PRO A 125 -6.15 8.56 17.70
CA PRO A 125 -7.50 8.94 17.34
C PRO A 125 -8.25 7.75 16.71
N PHE A 126 -9.42 7.42 17.28
CA PHE A 126 -10.35 6.45 16.70
C PHE A 126 -11.25 7.18 15.70
N LYS A 127 -10.72 7.41 14.49
CA LYS A 127 -11.45 8.05 13.38
C LYS A 127 -11.97 7.01 12.39
N LYS A 128 -12.97 7.41 11.59
CA LYS A 128 -13.41 6.64 10.42
C LYS A 128 -12.25 6.51 9.43
N VAL A 129 -12.20 5.40 8.70
CA VAL A 129 -11.12 5.13 7.74
C VAL A 129 -11.69 4.76 6.38
N GLY A 130 -11.10 5.32 5.33
CA GLY A 130 -11.50 5.01 3.96
C GLY A 130 -11.04 3.61 3.56
N CYS A 131 -11.94 2.83 2.98
CA CYS A 131 -11.71 1.47 2.55
C CYS A 131 -12.11 1.31 1.08
N PHE A 132 -11.36 0.47 0.35
CA PHE A 132 -11.70 0.07 -1.02
C PHE A 132 -12.16 -1.37 -0.99
N VAL A 133 -13.44 -1.58 -1.31
CA VAL A 133 -14.06 -2.91 -1.36
C VAL A 133 -13.97 -3.41 -2.79
N TRP A 134 -13.34 -4.57 -2.95
CA TRP A 134 -13.22 -5.29 -4.21
C TRP A 134 -14.31 -6.37 -4.24
N PRO A 135 -15.38 -6.20 -5.04
CA PRO A 135 -16.39 -7.24 -5.19
C PRO A 135 -15.78 -8.44 -5.91
N ARG A 136 -16.07 -9.65 -5.41
CA ARG A 136 -15.80 -10.86 -6.19
C ARG A 136 -16.90 -10.96 -7.24
N GLU A 137 -16.53 -10.90 -8.53
CA GLU A 137 -17.48 -11.19 -9.61
C GLU A 137 -17.99 -12.62 -9.41
N ARG A 138 -19.29 -12.77 -9.13
CA ARG A 138 -19.92 -14.10 -9.22
C ARG A 138 -19.91 -14.45 -10.70
N LYS A 139 -19.45 -15.67 -11.05
CA LYS A 139 -19.52 -16.17 -12.43
C LYS A 139 -20.94 -15.96 -12.96
N ALA A 140 -21.06 -15.22 -14.07
CA ALA A 140 -22.33 -14.99 -14.74
C ALA A 140 -22.97 -16.35 -15.08
N GLY A 141 -24.09 -16.65 -14.43
CA GLY A 141 -24.73 -17.97 -14.42
C GLY A 141 -25.64 -18.17 -13.21
N VAL A 142 -25.40 -17.43 -12.12
CA VAL A 142 -26.36 -17.24 -11.04
C VAL A 142 -27.07 -15.91 -11.29
N MET A 143 -28.37 -15.94 -11.60
CA MET A 143 -29.19 -14.78 -11.97
C MET A 143 -28.92 -13.59 -11.04
N SER A 144 -28.52 -12.46 -11.62
CA SER A 144 -28.49 -11.18 -10.91
C SER A 144 -29.91 -10.83 -10.45
N PRO A 145 -30.11 -10.45 -9.18
CA PRO A 145 -31.41 -9.95 -8.75
C PRO A 145 -31.70 -8.58 -9.39
N PRO A 146 -32.99 -8.23 -9.57
CA PRO A 146 -33.39 -7.02 -10.27
C PRO A 146 -32.92 -5.73 -9.56
N PRO A 147 -32.73 -4.63 -10.33
CA PRO A 147 -32.23 -3.38 -9.80
C PRO A 147 -33.26 -2.78 -8.83
N GLY A 148 -32.90 -2.71 -7.55
CA GLY A 148 -33.77 -2.27 -6.46
C GLY A 148 -33.63 -3.11 -5.17
N SER A 149 -32.96 -4.25 -5.24
CA SER A 149 -32.68 -5.11 -4.09
C SER A 149 -31.35 -4.75 -3.42
N GLN A 150 -31.37 -3.89 -2.40
CA GLN A 150 -30.31 -3.79 -1.39
C GLN A 150 -30.35 -5.03 -0.46
N SER A 151 -30.25 -6.22 -1.04
CA SER A 151 -30.22 -7.46 -0.27
C SER A 151 -28.92 -8.18 -0.57
N ASP A 152 -27.85 -7.75 0.09
CA ASP A 152 -26.72 -8.60 0.46
C ASP A 152 -27.18 -9.66 1.47
N THR A 153 -28.30 -10.35 1.20
CA THR A 153 -28.65 -11.57 1.95
C THR A 153 -27.77 -12.68 1.42
N PRO A 154 -27.01 -13.36 2.28
CA PRO A 154 -26.27 -14.54 1.89
C PRO A 154 -27.29 -15.58 1.42
N SER A 155 -27.16 -15.98 0.16
CA SER A 155 -27.83 -17.17 -0.37
C SER A 155 -27.56 -18.35 0.57
N GLU A 156 -28.60 -19.16 0.83
CA GLU A 156 -28.59 -20.38 1.66
C GLU A 156 -27.70 -21.52 1.13
N ASP A 157 -26.59 -21.16 0.49
CA ASP A 157 -25.46 -22.07 0.31
C ASP A 157 -24.63 -21.94 1.59
N ASN A 158 -24.34 -23.06 2.27
CA ASN A 158 -23.58 -23.11 3.53
C ASN A 158 -22.12 -22.64 3.39
N ASP A 159 -21.79 -21.90 2.33
CA ASP A 159 -20.47 -21.39 2.04
C ASP A 159 -20.30 -20.04 2.75
N VAL A 160 -19.65 -20.08 3.91
CA VAL A 160 -19.29 -18.88 4.68
C VAL A 160 -18.57 -17.90 3.74
N PRO A 161 -19.07 -16.66 3.55
CA PRO A 161 -18.48 -15.73 2.61
C PRO A 161 -17.03 -15.43 3.02
N ILE A 162 -16.09 -15.81 2.16
CA ILE A 162 -14.67 -15.56 2.39
C ILE A 162 -14.40 -14.07 2.10
N VAL A 163 -14.05 -13.32 3.14
CA VAL A 163 -13.63 -11.93 3.04
C VAL A 163 -12.11 -11.84 3.10
N GLY A 164 -11.50 -11.36 2.02
CA GLY A 164 -10.06 -11.06 1.98
C GLY A 164 -9.79 -9.66 2.53
N ILE A 165 -9.06 -9.55 3.64
CA ILE A 165 -8.63 -8.25 4.18
C ILE A 165 -7.21 -7.96 3.70
N PHE A 166 -7.07 -6.98 2.81
CA PHE A 166 -5.76 -6.52 2.34
C PHE A 166 -5.35 -5.23 3.07
N MET A 167 -4.53 -5.38 4.11
CA MET A 167 -3.91 -4.26 4.80
C MET A 167 -2.55 -3.99 4.15
N HIS A 168 -2.37 -2.82 3.54
CA HIS A 168 -1.03 -2.42 3.10
C HIS A 168 -0.18 -2.09 4.34
N GLY A 169 0.94 -2.80 4.53
CA GLY A 169 1.74 -2.75 5.74
C GLY A 169 2.36 -1.37 6.01
N GLY A 170 2.32 -0.95 7.27
CA GLY A 170 3.12 0.17 7.77
C GLY A 170 2.41 1.53 7.93
N GLY A 171 1.11 1.54 8.25
CA GLY A 171 0.49 2.69 8.92
C GLY A 171 0.04 3.85 8.04
N TYR A 172 -0.74 3.63 6.97
CA TYR A 172 -1.25 4.70 6.10
C TYR A 172 -0.18 5.59 5.43
N CYS A 173 1.10 5.34 5.67
CA CYS A 173 2.19 6.24 5.26
C CYS A 173 2.62 6.03 3.81
N GLN A 174 2.36 4.88 3.21
CA GLN A 174 2.83 4.55 1.86
C GLN A 174 1.84 3.71 1.08
N MET A 175 1.69 4.10 -0.19
CA MET A 175 0.75 3.49 -1.14
C MET A 175 -0.70 3.64 -0.67
N SER A 176 -1.65 3.19 -1.49
CA SER A 176 -3.07 3.19 -1.15
C SER A 176 -3.71 1.91 -1.66
N ALA A 177 -4.87 1.54 -1.10
CA ALA A 177 -5.68 0.43 -1.55
C ALA A 177 -6.56 0.77 -2.79
N SER A 178 -6.46 2.00 -3.32
CA SER A 178 -7.12 2.39 -4.57
C SER A 178 -6.67 1.52 -5.75
N GLU A 179 -7.61 1.16 -6.63
CA GLU A 179 -7.40 0.35 -7.83
C GLU A 179 -6.36 0.93 -8.81
N LYS A 180 -6.07 2.22 -8.68
CA LYS A 180 -5.10 2.97 -9.49
C LYS A 180 -3.66 2.80 -9.03
N VAL A 181 -3.44 2.30 -7.81
CA VAL A 181 -2.08 2.12 -7.25
C VAL A 181 -1.52 0.77 -7.68
N ARG A 182 -0.20 0.70 -7.90
CA ARG A 182 0.47 -0.55 -8.35
C ARG A 182 0.26 -1.73 -7.40
N THR A 183 0.05 -1.48 -6.13
CA THR A 183 -0.18 -2.50 -5.10
C THR A 183 -1.54 -3.18 -5.26
N ALA A 184 -2.50 -2.54 -5.93
CA ALA A 184 -3.80 -3.12 -6.27
C ALA A 184 -3.70 -4.36 -7.17
N HIS A 185 -2.57 -4.57 -7.87
CA HIS A 185 -2.33 -5.80 -8.61
C HIS A 185 -2.36 -7.05 -7.72
N ILE A 186 -2.04 -6.93 -6.42
CA ILE A 186 -2.07 -8.05 -5.47
C ILE A 186 -3.52 -8.51 -5.24
N PRO A 187 -4.43 -7.68 -4.68
CA PRO A 187 -5.82 -8.10 -4.49
C PRO A 187 -6.50 -8.45 -5.82
N ARG A 188 -6.23 -7.71 -6.92
CA ARG A 188 -6.78 -8.02 -8.25
C ARG A 188 -6.47 -9.45 -8.69
N ARG A 189 -5.24 -9.93 -8.49
CA ARG A 189 -4.84 -11.31 -8.84
C ARG A 189 -5.38 -12.36 -7.88
N LEU A 190 -5.55 -12.02 -6.60
CA LEU A 190 -6.12 -12.95 -5.61
C LEU A 190 -7.62 -13.16 -5.82
N ILE A 191 -8.34 -12.11 -6.23
CA ILE A 191 -9.79 -12.16 -6.44
C ILE A 191 -10.14 -12.78 -7.80
N ASN A 192 -9.32 -12.51 -8.83
CA ASN A 192 -9.53 -13.02 -10.19
C ASN A 192 -8.40 -13.98 -10.63
N PRO A 193 -8.33 -15.21 -10.09
CA PRO A 193 -7.25 -16.15 -10.39
C PRO A 193 -7.27 -16.68 -11.84
N SER A 194 -8.36 -16.49 -12.59
CA SER A 194 -8.58 -17.06 -13.94
C SER A 194 -7.96 -16.28 -15.10
N GLN A 195 -7.21 -15.20 -14.85
CA GLN A 195 -6.52 -14.41 -15.89
C GLN A 195 -5.03 -14.77 -16.09
N ASN A 196 -4.60 -15.97 -15.68
CA ASN A 196 -3.24 -16.48 -15.91
C ASN A 196 -3.23 -17.72 -16.81
#